data_AF-A0A2P2FFB2-F1
#
_entry.id   AF-A0A2P2FFB2-F1
#
_cell.length_a   1.000
_cell.length_b   1.000
_cell.length_c   1.000
_cell.angle_alpha   90.00
_cell.angle_beta   90.00
_cell.angle_gamma   90.00
#
_symmetry.space_group_name_H-M   'P 1'
#
loop_
_entity.id
_entity.type
_entity.pdbx_description
1 polymer ?
#
loop_
_entity_poly.entity_id
_entity_poly.type
_entity_poly.pdbx_seq_one_letter_code
_entity_poly.pdbx_strand_id
1 'polypeptide(L)'
;MGIMDFTTLLPTLRPRGEQLDSDAELAKLMEQDERWDDEGVEEIESYEAGGLATAAFRAPSGLVVGVREFRHTEEQKKRGDELVEKYRAEGIELVMPLANIVGQGDDAETVAVYGGYDTEDSAVQDARRILLESVIDRDVFSQAAGWNTEVVVLARGVDAFTIFRTHVDERVDVTMVENVLWAYAQYAEAVDALATDLTSHKRIRDFPPMTPKIIDAWLRRESAQALAGQARVSLDGALRAFSYQPSMSVADLARSLHTDRGNLSRLISKAAKG
;
A
#
# COMPACT_ATOMS: atom_id res chain seq x y z
N MET A 1 5.39 13.92 -10.30
CA MET A 1 5.48 13.26 -8.98
C MET A 1 6.82 13.70 -8.39
N GLY A 2 6.81 14.40 -7.26
CA GLY A 2 8.08 14.69 -6.56
C GLY A 2 8.48 13.37 -5.90
N ILE A 3 9.42 12.65 -6.49
CA ILE A 3 9.86 11.37 -5.94
C ILE A 3 10.50 11.67 -4.59
N MET A 4 9.87 11.18 -3.53
CA MET A 4 10.47 11.16 -2.21
C MET A 4 11.77 10.35 -2.29
N ASP A 5 12.84 10.90 -1.74
CA ASP A 5 14.11 10.21 -1.65
C ASP A 5 14.07 9.24 -0.45
N PHE A 6 14.03 7.94 -0.71
CA PHE A 6 14.03 6.90 0.30
C PHE A 6 15.44 6.49 0.77
N THR A 7 16.51 7.10 0.24
CA THR A 7 17.89 6.71 0.58
C THR A 7 18.20 6.78 2.08
N THR A 8 17.53 7.67 2.82
CA THR A 8 17.67 7.78 4.27
C THR A 8 16.82 6.77 5.05
N LEU A 9 15.72 6.31 4.46
CA LEU A 9 14.80 5.35 5.08
C LEU A 9 15.26 3.90 4.88
N LEU A 10 15.68 3.53 3.66
CA LEU A 10 16.03 2.15 3.33
C LEU A 10 17.02 1.49 4.32
N PRO A 11 18.08 2.16 4.79
CA PRO A 11 18.98 1.57 5.79
C PRO A 11 18.30 1.19 7.11
N THR A 12 17.22 1.88 7.51
CA THR A 12 16.48 1.60 8.75
C THR A 12 15.44 0.49 8.57
N LEU A 13 15.17 0.06 7.35
CA LEU A 13 14.22 -1.02 7.03
C LEU A 13 14.88 -2.39 6.94
N ARG A 14 16.20 -2.49 7.07
CA ARG A 14 16.87 -3.78 6.98
C ARG A 14 16.36 -4.75 8.05
N PRO A 15 16.13 -6.02 7.70
CA PRO A 15 15.79 -7.05 8.67
C PRO A 15 16.87 -7.13 9.75
N ARG A 16 16.44 -7.29 11.00
CA ARG A 16 17.32 -7.51 12.15
C ARG A 16 17.50 -9.00 12.43
N GLY A 17 16.54 -9.83 12.02
CA GLY A 17 16.64 -11.28 12.07
C GLY A 17 17.70 -11.82 11.10
N GLU A 18 18.24 -12.98 11.42
CA GLU A 18 19.15 -13.69 10.53
C GLU A 18 18.34 -14.41 9.46
N GLN A 19 18.69 -14.19 8.19
CA GLN A 19 18.10 -14.94 7.10
C GLN A 19 18.53 -16.40 7.23
N LEU A 20 17.56 -17.31 7.28
CA LEU A 20 17.83 -18.74 7.35
C LEU A 20 18.14 -19.25 5.94
N ASP A 21 19.25 -19.97 5.78
CA ASP A 21 19.76 -20.45 4.49
C ASP A 21 18.88 -21.59 3.92
N SER A 22 17.77 -21.21 3.30
CA SER A 22 16.98 -21.91 2.26
C SER A 22 16.40 -23.31 2.55
N ASP A 23 15.18 -23.51 2.02
CA ASP A 23 14.40 -24.73 1.73
C ASP A 23 14.33 -25.87 2.74
N ALA A 24 15.37 -26.29 3.45
CA ALA A 24 15.34 -27.48 4.30
C ALA A 24 14.79 -27.23 5.72
N GLU A 25 15.08 -26.08 6.31
CA GLU A 25 14.44 -25.64 7.57
C GLU A 25 13.02 -25.12 7.30
N LEU A 26 12.86 -24.49 6.14
CA LEU A 26 11.61 -23.98 5.58
C LEU A 26 10.64 -25.12 5.24
N ALA A 27 11.08 -26.17 4.54
CA ALA A 27 10.30 -27.38 4.29
C ALA A 27 10.09 -28.23 5.54
N LYS A 28 10.87 -28.08 6.62
CA LYS A 28 10.49 -28.69 7.91
C LYS A 28 9.40 -27.93 8.64
N LEU A 29 9.36 -26.61 8.47
CA LEU A 29 8.28 -25.75 8.95
C LEU A 29 7.06 -25.83 8.01
N MET A 30 7.25 -26.17 6.73
CA MET A 30 6.24 -26.20 5.67
C MET A 30 5.83 -27.61 5.15
N GLU A 31 6.51 -28.72 5.45
CA GLU A 31 5.98 -30.09 5.17
C GLU A 31 4.80 -30.40 6.11
N GLN A 32 4.55 -29.55 7.10
CA GLN A 32 3.32 -29.50 7.90
C GLN A 32 2.21 -28.63 7.24
N ASP A 33 2.45 -28.03 6.06
CA ASP A 33 1.69 -26.89 5.47
C ASP A 33 0.58 -27.27 4.49
N GLU A 34 0.21 -28.55 4.34
CA GLU A 34 -1.05 -28.87 3.62
C GLU A 34 -2.30 -28.42 4.43
N ARG A 35 -2.13 -28.02 5.71
CA ARG A 35 -3.15 -27.37 6.54
C ARG A 35 -2.47 -26.43 7.54
N TRP A 36 -2.78 -25.15 7.52
CA TRP A 36 -2.40 -24.17 8.56
C TRP A 36 -3.10 -24.43 9.92
N ASP A 37 -3.46 -25.68 10.20
CA ASP A 37 -4.20 -26.19 11.35
C ASP A 37 -3.42 -27.33 12.08
N ASP A 38 -2.20 -27.69 11.64
CA ASP A 38 -1.41 -28.71 12.31
C ASP A 38 -0.61 -28.16 13.50
N GLU A 39 -0.61 -28.92 14.61
CA GLU A 39 -0.14 -28.52 15.94
C GLU A 39 1.32 -28.03 15.95
N GLY A 40 1.53 -26.72 16.17
CA GLY A 40 2.81 -26.18 16.64
C GLY A 40 3.31 -24.88 16.00
N VAL A 41 2.67 -24.41 14.91
CA VAL A 41 2.96 -23.10 14.30
C VAL A 41 1.75 -22.19 14.44
N GLU A 42 1.94 -21.04 15.10
CA GLU A 42 0.88 -20.06 15.32
C GLU A 42 1.23 -18.76 14.61
N GLU A 43 0.37 -18.33 13.68
CA GLU A 43 0.47 -17.00 13.07
C GLU A 43 0.18 -15.93 14.12
N ILE A 44 1.12 -14.99 14.28
CA ILE A 44 0.98 -13.87 15.21
C ILE A 44 0.32 -12.70 14.48
N GLU A 45 0.89 -12.32 13.34
CA GLU A 45 0.38 -11.23 12.51
C GLU A 45 0.92 -11.35 11.09
N SER A 46 0.08 -11.04 10.11
CA SER A 46 0.41 -11.07 8.69
C SER A 46 -0.01 -9.78 7.99
N TYR A 47 0.73 -9.46 6.93
CA TYR A 47 0.54 -8.27 6.13
C TYR A 47 0.80 -8.58 4.66
N GLU A 48 0.13 -7.85 3.79
CA GLU A 48 0.28 -7.99 2.35
C GLU A 48 0.39 -6.62 1.68
N ALA A 49 1.28 -6.52 0.70
CA ALA A 49 1.42 -5.38 -0.18
C ALA A 49 2.31 -5.73 -1.37
N GLY A 50 2.02 -5.15 -2.54
CA GLY A 50 2.96 -5.16 -3.65
C GLY A 50 3.33 -6.52 -4.25
N GLY A 51 2.47 -7.53 -4.11
CA GLY A 51 2.71 -8.89 -4.58
C GLY A 51 3.52 -9.71 -3.59
N LEU A 52 3.61 -9.26 -2.34
CA LEU A 52 4.26 -9.96 -1.26
C LEU A 52 3.34 -10.03 -0.04
N ALA A 53 3.46 -11.11 0.72
CA ALA A 53 3.01 -11.21 2.09
C ALA A 53 4.19 -11.46 3.01
N THR A 54 4.12 -10.85 4.20
CA THR A 54 5.03 -11.14 5.31
C THR A 54 4.21 -11.54 6.50
N ALA A 55 4.63 -12.57 7.23
CA ALA A 55 3.94 -13.00 8.43
C ALA A 55 4.94 -13.41 9.51
N ALA A 56 4.64 -13.02 10.75
CA ALA A 56 5.38 -13.44 11.93
C ALA A 56 4.69 -14.66 12.54
N PHE A 57 5.49 -15.66 12.92
CA PHE A 57 5.00 -16.93 13.45
C PHE A 57 5.73 -17.31 14.73
N ARG A 58 5.00 -18.01 15.60
CA ARG A 58 5.57 -18.80 16.69
C ARG A 58 5.69 -20.25 16.23
N ALA A 59 6.92 -20.74 16.05
CA ALA A 59 7.21 -22.10 15.65
C ALA A 59 7.96 -22.87 16.77
N PRO A 60 8.08 -24.20 16.70
CA PRO A 60 8.81 -24.99 17.70
C PRO A 60 10.30 -24.62 17.78
N SER A 61 10.88 -24.14 16.68
CA SER A 61 12.26 -23.66 16.58
C SER A 61 12.46 -22.25 17.15
N GLY A 62 11.38 -21.51 17.44
CA GLY A 62 11.40 -20.13 17.89
C GLY A 62 10.49 -19.23 17.06
N LEU A 63 10.70 -17.92 17.20
CA LEU A 63 9.99 -16.91 16.44
C LEU A 63 10.63 -16.75 15.06
N VAL A 64 9.80 -16.71 14.02
CA VAL A 64 10.25 -16.58 12.63
C VAL A 64 9.38 -15.59 11.86
N VAL A 65 9.95 -15.01 10.80
CA VAL A 65 9.23 -14.18 9.83
C VAL A 65 9.34 -14.83 8.46
N GLY A 66 8.21 -15.21 7.88
CA GLY A 66 8.12 -15.74 6.53
C GLY A 66 7.79 -14.64 5.52
N VAL A 67 8.41 -14.72 4.33
CA VAL A 67 8.16 -13.83 3.20
C VAL A 67 7.66 -14.67 2.03
N ARG A 68 6.46 -14.36 1.53
CA ARG A 68 5.83 -15.03 0.40
C ARG A 68 5.63 -14.07 -0.74
N GLU A 69 5.98 -14.48 -1.94
CA GLU A 69 5.73 -13.75 -3.18
C GLU A 69 4.58 -14.36 -3.95
N PHE A 70 3.63 -13.51 -4.34
CA PHE A 70 2.52 -13.87 -5.21
C PHE A 70 2.93 -13.69 -6.67
N ARG A 71 2.62 -14.69 -7.50
CA ARG A 71 2.92 -14.73 -8.93
C ARG A 71 1.64 -14.83 -9.74
N HIS A 72 1.57 -14.06 -10.81
CA HIS A 72 0.49 -14.14 -11.77
C HIS A 72 0.55 -15.46 -12.54
N THR A 73 -0.59 -16.13 -12.63
CA THR A 73 -0.77 -17.21 -13.58
C THR A 73 -0.67 -16.68 -15.01
N GLU A 74 -0.38 -17.56 -15.97
CA GLU A 74 -0.35 -17.17 -17.39
C GLU A 74 -1.70 -16.60 -17.88
N GLU A 75 -2.82 -17.06 -17.29
CA GLU A 75 -4.15 -16.53 -17.58
C GLU A 75 -4.33 -15.09 -17.09
N GLN A 76 -3.86 -14.78 -15.88
CA GLN A 76 -3.90 -13.42 -15.33
C GLN A 76 -3.02 -12.45 -16.13
N LYS A 77 -1.81 -12.88 -16.52
CA LYS A 77 -0.93 -12.09 -17.39
C LYS A 77 -1.62 -11.75 -18.70
N LYS A 78 -2.17 -12.75 -19.38
CA LYS A 78 -2.89 -12.57 -20.64
C LYS A 78 -4.08 -11.62 -20.51
N ARG A 79 -4.88 -11.76 -19.44
CA ARG A 79 -6.00 -10.85 -19.17
C ARG A 79 -5.54 -9.40 -18.95
N GLY A 80 -4.38 -9.21 -18.30
CA GLY A 80 -3.79 -7.89 -18.09
C GLY A 80 -3.35 -7.27 -19.40
N ASP A 81 -2.70 -8.04 -20.27
CA ASP A 81 -2.30 -7.60 -21.60
C ASP A 81 -3.53 -7.20 -22.45
N GLU A 82 -4.58 -8.02 -22.44
CA GLU A 82 -5.85 -7.72 -23.14
C GLU A 82 -6.50 -6.42 -22.64
N LEU A 83 -6.47 -6.16 -21.33
CA LEU A 83 -6.97 -4.92 -20.74
C LEU A 83 -6.10 -3.72 -21.16
N VAL A 84 -4.78 -3.83 -21.09
CA VAL A 84 -3.86 -2.77 -21.52
C VAL A 84 -4.08 -2.41 -22.99
N GLU A 85 -4.21 -3.42 -23.86
CA GLU A 85 -4.50 -3.21 -25.28
C GLU A 85 -5.84 -2.51 -25.49
N LYS A 86 -6.88 -2.93 -24.75
CA LYS A 86 -8.20 -2.27 -24.82
C LYS A 86 -8.12 -0.80 -24.44
N TYR A 87 -7.49 -0.46 -23.31
CA TYR A 87 -7.34 0.93 -22.88
C TYR A 87 -6.50 1.75 -23.86
N ARG A 88 -5.43 1.17 -24.41
CA ARG A 88 -4.63 1.81 -25.46
C ARG A 88 -5.45 2.11 -26.72
N ALA A 89 -6.34 1.20 -27.12
CA ALA A 89 -7.25 1.42 -28.25
C ALA A 89 -8.27 2.54 -27.98
N GLU A 90 -8.61 2.78 -26.71
CA GLU A 90 -9.43 3.91 -26.25
C GLU A 90 -8.63 5.22 -26.07
N GLY A 91 -7.34 5.23 -26.42
CA GLY A 91 -6.45 6.39 -26.29
C GLY A 91 -5.94 6.63 -24.86
N ILE A 92 -6.14 5.66 -23.96
CA ILE A 92 -5.72 5.73 -22.55
C ILE A 92 -4.40 4.97 -22.41
N GLU A 93 -3.33 5.69 -22.07
CA GLU A 93 -2.03 5.08 -21.78
C GLU A 93 -1.98 4.64 -20.32
N LEU A 94 -2.04 3.32 -20.09
CA LEU A 94 -1.81 2.73 -18.78
C LEU A 94 -0.32 2.48 -18.58
N VAL A 95 0.30 3.31 -17.76
CA VAL A 95 1.65 3.07 -17.22
C VAL A 95 1.50 2.65 -15.77
N MET A 96 0.98 1.45 -15.55
CA MET A 96 0.88 0.88 -14.21
C MET A 96 1.25 -0.61 -14.20
N PRO A 97 1.89 -1.10 -13.11
CA PRO A 97 2.23 -2.51 -12.98
C PRO A 97 1.04 -3.44 -13.17
N LEU A 98 1.27 -4.65 -13.69
CA LEU A 98 0.26 -5.69 -13.91
C LEU A 98 -0.58 -5.96 -12.65
N ALA A 99 0.06 -5.91 -11.48
CA ALA A 99 -0.57 -6.03 -10.16
C ALA A 99 -1.75 -5.06 -9.95
N ASN A 100 -1.68 -3.86 -10.51
CA ASN A 100 -2.73 -2.85 -10.40
C ASN A 100 -3.90 -3.10 -11.36
N ILE A 101 -3.68 -3.92 -12.40
CA ILE A 101 -4.63 -4.19 -13.48
C ILE A 101 -5.44 -5.45 -13.21
N VAL A 102 -4.78 -6.55 -12.82
CA VAL A 102 -5.41 -7.88 -12.70
C VAL A 102 -5.35 -8.50 -11.30
N GLY A 103 -4.84 -7.78 -10.29
CA GLY A 103 -4.60 -8.35 -8.95
C GLY A 103 -3.17 -8.86 -8.81
N GLN A 104 -2.77 -9.38 -7.65
CA GLN A 104 -1.36 -9.65 -7.31
C GLN A 104 -0.83 -11.06 -7.60
N GLY A 105 -1.65 -11.93 -8.21
CA GLY A 105 -1.27 -13.29 -8.58
C GLY A 105 -1.87 -14.33 -7.62
N ASP A 106 -2.21 -15.51 -8.15
CA ASP A 106 -2.90 -16.56 -7.39
C ASP A 106 -1.94 -17.65 -6.87
N ASP A 107 -0.72 -17.72 -7.39
CA ASP A 107 0.30 -18.66 -6.95
C ASP A 107 1.21 -17.99 -5.92
N ALA A 108 1.39 -18.59 -4.74
CA ALA A 108 2.28 -18.07 -3.69
C ALA A 108 3.51 -18.97 -3.49
N GLU A 109 4.70 -18.38 -3.41
CA GLU A 109 5.95 -19.08 -3.09
C GLU A 109 6.63 -18.40 -1.90
N THR A 110 7.10 -19.17 -0.93
CA THR A 110 7.94 -18.62 0.15
C THR A 110 9.34 -18.35 -0.39
N VAL A 111 9.77 -17.09 -0.35
CA VAL A 111 11.04 -16.63 -0.94
C VAL A 111 12.13 -16.35 0.09
N ALA A 112 11.75 -16.16 1.35
CA ALA A 112 12.71 -15.99 2.45
C ALA A 112 12.06 -16.31 3.81
N VAL A 113 12.88 -16.74 4.77
CA VAL A 113 12.52 -16.80 6.19
C VAL A 113 13.66 -16.19 7.00
N TYR A 114 13.27 -15.42 8.02
CA TYR A 114 14.16 -14.82 9.00
C TYR A 114 13.88 -15.41 10.38
N GLY A 115 14.92 -15.60 11.19
CA GLY A 115 14.84 -16.12 12.54
C GLY A 115 15.74 -15.38 13.52
N GLY A 116 15.85 -15.90 14.74
CA GLY A 116 16.71 -15.34 15.79
C GLY A 116 16.06 -14.19 16.58
N TYR A 117 14.73 -14.11 16.60
CA TYR A 117 14.00 -13.07 17.32
C TYR A 117 13.84 -13.42 18.81
N ASP A 118 14.16 -12.45 19.68
CA ASP A 118 13.99 -12.57 21.13
C ASP A 118 12.51 -12.39 21.55
N THR A 119 11.73 -11.61 20.80
CA THR A 119 10.35 -11.24 21.14
C THR A 119 9.44 -11.18 19.92
N GLU A 120 8.14 -11.40 20.14
CA GLU A 120 7.12 -11.32 19.09
C GLU A 120 7.07 -9.95 18.44
N ASP A 121 7.18 -8.88 19.23
CA ASP A 121 7.23 -7.50 18.73
C ASP A 121 8.43 -7.30 17.79
N SER A 122 9.59 -7.89 18.10
CA SER A 122 10.75 -7.79 17.21
C SER A 122 10.55 -8.51 15.86
N ALA A 123 9.90 -9.68 15.87
CA ALA A 123 9.54 -10.41 14.64
C ALA A 123 8.48 -9.66 13.83
N VAL A 124 7.43 -9.14 14.48
CA VAL A 124 6.38 -8.35 13.82
C VAL A 124 6.95 -7.07 13.20
N GLN A 125 7.81 -6.34 13.92
CA GLN A 125 8.44 -5.13 13.37
C GLN A 125 9.33 -5.44 12.16
N ASP A 126 10.03 -6.58 12.17
CA ASP A 126 10.81 -7.03 11.01
C ASP A 126 9.91 -7.40 9.82
N ALA A 127 8.80 -8.12 10.04
CA ALA A 127 7.83 -8.41 8.99
C ALA A 127 7.35 -7.13 8.30
N ARG A 128 6.99 -6.11 9.09
CA ARG A 128 6.56 -4.80 8.57
C ARG A 128 7.67 -4.07 7.81
N ARG A 129 8.91 -4.10 8.32
CA ARG A 129 10.10 -3.51 7.68
C ARG A 129 10.40 -4.16 6.34
N ILE A 130 10.46 -5.49 6.29
CA ILE A 130 10.66 -6.29 5.07
C ILE A 130 9.61 -5.94 4.03
N LEU A 131 8.34 -5.91 4.43
CA LEU A 131 7.26 -5.61 3.50
C LEU A 131 7.36 -4.19 2.94
N LEU A 132 7.65 -3.20 3.80
CA LEU A 132 7.82 -1.80 3.35
C LEU A 132 9.05 -1.63 2.45
N GLU A 133 10.19 -2.23 2.80
CA GLU A 133 11.41 -2.22 1.97
C GLU A 133 11.08 -2.76 0.59
N SER A 134 10.41 -3.90 0.50
CA SER A 134 10.07 -4.46 -0.80
C SER A 134 9.03 -3.66 -1.58
N VAL A 135 8.09 -2.99 -0.91
CA VAL A 135 7.14 -2.08 -1.57
C VAL A 135 7.89 -0.92 -2.24
N ILE A 136 8.91 -0.39 -1.57
CA ILE A 136 9.73 0.71 -2.08
C ILE A 136 10.62 0.21 -3.23
N ASP A 137 11.33 -0.90 -3.04
CA ASP A 137 12.26 -1.45 -4.04
C ASP A 137 11.57 -1.84 -5.35
N ARG A 138 10.33 -2.32 -5.26
CA ARG A 138 9.52 -2.69 -6.44
C ARG A 138 8.73 -1.53 -7.04
N ASP A 139 8.75 -0.35 -6.42
CA ASP A 139 7.95 0.83 -6.81
C ASP A 139 6.44 0.50 -6.95
N VAL A 140 5.91 -0.27 -6.00
CA VAL A 140 4.51 -0.79 -6.03
C VAL A 140 3.57 -0.06 -5.07
N PHE A 141 3.92 1.18 -4.71
CA PHE A 141 3.07 2.06 -3.91
C PHE A 141 2.26 3.03 -4.79
N SER A 142 1.06 3.39 -4.33
CA SER A 142 0.20 4.37 -5.00
C SER A 142 0.55 5.80 -4.60
N GLN A 143 0.91 6.03 -3.34
CA GLN A 143 1.29 7.34 -2.80
C GLN A 143 2.33 7.19 -1.70
N ALA A 144 3.19 8.19 -1.56
CA ALA A 144 4.16 8.29 -0.47
C ALA A 144 4.37 9.77 -0.10
N ALA A 145 4.32 10.09 1.19
CA ALA A 145 4.55 11.44 1.71
C ALA A 145 5.24 11.37 3.07
N GLY A 146 6.19 12.25 3.33
CA GLY A 146 7.14 12.05 4.42
C GLY A 146 8.43 12.85 4.30
N TRP A 147 9.21 12.82 5.37
CA TRP A 147 10.45 13.55 5.49
C TRP A 147 11.50 12.68 6.21
N ASN A 148 12.65 12.49 5.55
CA ASN A 148 13.74 11.67 6.08
C ASN A 148 13.29 10.22 6.40
N THR A 149 13.30 9.82 7.67
CA THR A 149 12.88 8.48 8.10
C THR A 149 11.42 8.41 8.55
N GLU A 150 10.71 9.55 8.65
CA GLU A 150 9.29 9.57 9.01
C GLU A 150 8.42 9.73 7.76
N VAL A 151 7.80 8.63 7.34
CA VAL A 151 7.16 8.49 6.05
C VAL A 151 5.84 7.76 6.21
N VAL A 152 4.85 8.16 5.39
CA VAL A 152 3.62 7.42 5.17
C VAL A 152 3.59 6.91 3.72
N VAL A 153 3.41 5.61 3.54
CA VAL A 153 3.30 4.96 2.23
C VAL A 153 1.95 4.26 2.11
N LEU A 154 1.25 4.48 1.01
CA LEU A 154 0.04 3.75 0.64
C LEU A 154 0.36 2.76 -0.46
N ALA A 155 0.24 1.47 -0.18
CA ALA A 155 0.40 0.40 -1.13
C ALA A 155 -0.89 -0.42 -1.26
N ARG A 156 -0.97 -1.20 -2.33
CA ARG A 156 -2.09 -2.12 -2.56
C ARG A 156 -1.67 -3.54 -2.18
N GLY A 157 -2.44 -4.21 -1.32
CA GLY A 157 -2.40 -5.65 -1.06
C GLY A 157 -3.35 -6.43 -1.98
N VAL A 158 -3.65 -7.68 -1.63
CA VAL A 158 -4.55 -8.57 -2.38
C VAL A 158 -5.99 -8.10 -2.22
N ASP A 159 -6.45 -8.03 -0.97
CA ASP A 159 -7.84 -7.71 -0.62
C ASP A 159 -7.99 -6.33 0.04
N ALA A 160 -6.88 -5.76 0.53
CA ALA A 160 -6.86 -4.48 1.20
C ALA A 160 -5.77 -3.53 0.69
N PHE A 161 -5.91 -2.25 0.98
CA PHE A 161 -4.83 -1.28 0.91
C PHE A 161 -4.04 -1.29 2.21
N THR A 162 -2.73 -1.18 2.10
CA THR A 162 -1.82 -1.22 3.25
C THR A 162 -1.15 0.14 3.39
N ILE A 163 -1.39 0.79 4.52
CA ILE A 163 -0.77 2.06 4.88
C ILE A 163 0.36 1.77 5.85
N PHE A 164 1.58 2.13 5.47
CA PHE A 164 2.75 2.07 6.33
C PHE A 164 3.02 3.46 6.89
N ARG A 165 3.37 3.53 8.17
CA ARG A 165 3.88 4.73 8.81
C ARG A 165 5.17 4.41 9.56
N THR A 166 6.25 5.10 9.20
CA THR A 166 7.56 4.94 9.84
C THR A 166 7.79 6.03 10.88
N HIS A 167 8.60 5.73 11.88
CA HIS A 167 8.92 6.61 13.01
C HIS A 167 10.42 6.74 13.21
N VAL A 168 10.84 7.78 13.93
CA VAL A 168 12.27 8.05 14.22
C VAL A 168 12.95 6.91 14.98
N ASP A 169 12.21 6.13 15.77
CA ASP A 169 12.71 4.98 16.52
C ASP A 169 12.72 3.67 15.69
N GLU A 170 12.59 3.79 14.36
CA GLU A 170 12.64 2.69 13.39
C GLU A 170 11.46 1.71 13.52
N ARG A 171 10.41 2.08 14.26
CA ARG A 171 9.14 1.38 14.26
C ARG A 171 8.40 1.63 12.95
N VAL A 172 7.69 0.60 12.51
CA VAL A 172 6.74 0.67 11.40
C VAL A 172 5.36 0.31 11.96
N ASP A 173 4.41 1.21 11.78
CA ASP A 173 3.00 0.91 12.00
C ASP A 173 2.35 0.59 10.65
N VAL A 174 1.47 -0.42 10.66
CA VAL A 174 0.75 -0.87 9.47
C VAL A 174 -0.75 -0.79 9.74
N THR A 175 -1.50 -0.28 8.78
CA THR A 175 -2.96 -0.24 8.81
C THR A 175 -3.50 -0.79 7.50
N MET A 176 -4.32 -1.84 7.58
CA MET A 176 -4.98 -2.44 6.42
C MET A 176 -6.39 -1.87 6.26
N VAL A 177 -6.76 -1.52 5.03
CA VAL A 177 -8.02 -0.87 4.70
C VAL A 177 -8.62 -1.51 3.45
N GLU A 178 -9.66 -2.32 3.62
CA GLU A 178 -10.34 -3.04 2.52
C GLU A 178 -10.98 -2.08 1.50
N ASN A 179 -11.52 -0.96 1.97
CA ASN A 179 -12.22 -0.02 1.11
C ASN A 179 -11.24 1.00 0.49
N VAL A 180 -11.14 1.01 -0.84
CA VAL A 180 -10.27 1.95 -1.58
C VAL A 180 -10.51 3.42 -1.22
N LEU A 181 -11.76 3.85 -1.05
CA LEU A 181 -12.05 5.24 -0.71
C LEU A 181 -11.57 5.55 0.69
N TRP A 182 -11.76 4.64 1.64
CA TRP A 182 -11.30 4.83 3.01
C TRP A 182 -9.78 4.77 3.10
N ALA A 183 -9.11 3.99 2.25
CA ALA A 183 -7.66 3.93 2.21
C ALA A 183 -7.03 5.30 1.89
N TYR A 184 -7.56 6.01 0.89
CA TYR A 184 -7.10 7.37 0.59
C TYR A 184 -7.39 8.36 1.72
N ALA A 185 -8.53 8.24 2.40
CA ALA A 185 -8.88 9.09 3.53
C ALA A 185 -7.95 8.85 4.73
N GLN A 186 -7.75 7.58 5.12
CA GLN A 186 -6.86 7.22 6.22
C GLN A 186 -5.39 7.54 5.91
N TYR A 187 -4.96 7.40 4.65
CA TYR A 187 -3.65 7.88 4.23
C TYR A 187 -3.52 9.40 4.43
N ALA A 188 -4.51 10.18 3.99
CA ALA A 188 -4.52 11.64 4.19
C ALA A 188 -4.46 12.01 5.68
N GLU A 189 -5.24 11.33 6.52
CA GLU A 189 -5.22 11.50 7.98
C GLU A 189 -3.85 11.17 8.59
N ALA A 190 -3.21 10.08 8.15
CA ALA A 190 -1.88 9.70 8.60
C ALA A 190 -0.82 10.74 8.19
N VAL A 191 -0.93 11.32 6.99
CA VAL A 191 -0.04 12.39 6.52
C VAL A 191 -0.25 13.69 7.31
N ASP A 192 -1.49 14.04 7.64
CA ASP A 192 -1.79 15.21 8.48
C ASP A 192 -1.32 15.03 9.94
N ALA A 193 -1.42 13.80 10.47
CA ALA A 193 -0.85 13.44 11.76
C ALA A 193 0.68 13.56 11.73
N LEU A 194 1.34 13.04 10.69
CA LEU A 194 2.78 13.19 10.49
C LEU A 194 3.20 14.67 10.41
N ALA A 195 2.47 15.51 9.69
CA ALA A 195 2.73 16.94 9.62
C ALA A 195 2.65 17.61 11.00
N THR A 196 1.66 17.21 11.79
CA THR A 196 1.49 17.70 13.17
C THR A 196 2.63 17.24 14.07
N ASP A 197 3.05 15.99 13.97
CA ASP A 197 4.12 15.42 14.80
C ASP A 197 5.48 16.05 14.48
N LEU A 198 5.80 16.20 13.19
CA LEU A 198 7.02 16.86 12.73
C LEU A 198 7.07 18.34 13.14
N THR A 199 5.95 19.05 13.14
CA THR A 199 5.91 20.50 13.45
C THR A 199 5.77 20.84 14.93
N SER A 200 5.16 19.96 15.72
CA SER A 200 4.92 20.14 17.16
C SER A 200 6.18 19.90 18.01
N HIS A 201 7.17 19.18 17.49
CA HIS A 201 8.35 18.77 18.26
C HIS A 201 9.56 19.72 18.11
N LYS A 202 10.37 19.80 19.18
CA LYS A 202 11.77 20.28 19.15
C LYS A 202 12.69 19.47 18.21
N ARG A 203 12.17 18.44 17.53
CA ARG A 203 12.87 17.52 16.61
C ARG A 203 13.32 18.17 15.30
N ILE A 204 12.81 19.35 14.96
CA ILE A 204 13.17 20.05 13.70
C ILE A 204 14.55 20.74 13.78
N ARG A 205 15.18 20.77 14.97
CA ARG A 205 16.51 21.39 15.13
C ARG A 205 17.63 20.65 14.39
N ASP A 206 17.41 19.38 14.05
CA ASP A 206 18.43 18.53 13.41
C ASP A 206 18.24 18.41 11.89
N PHE A 207 17.26 19.11 11.29
CA PHE A 207 16.90 18.96 9.87
C PHE A 207 17.05 20.27 9.06
N PRO A 208 18.27 20.70 8.70
CA PRO A 208 18.46 21.73 7.66
C PRO A 208 18.23 21.13 6.25
N PRO A 209 17.74 21.89 5.23
CA PRO A 209 17.57 23.35 5.19
C PRO A 209 16.11 23.86 5.17
N MET A 210 15.10 22.97 5.19
CA MET A 210 13.70 23.40 5.08
C MET A 210 13.12 23.82 6.43
N THR A 211 12.49 24.99 6.47
CA THR A 211 11.79 25.43 7.67
C THR A 211 10.59 24.53 7.97
N PRO A 212 10.22 24.33 9.26
CA PRO A 212 9.03 23.59 9.69
C PRO A 212 7.77 23.85 8.86
N LYS A 213 7.56 25.12 8.49
CA LYS A 213 6.40 25.59 7.73
C LYS A 213 6.37 25.07 6.30
N ILE A 214 7.53 24.83 5.69
CA ILE A 214 7.62 24.25 4.34
C ILE A 214 7.25 22.78 4.39
N ILE A 215 7.75 22.04 5.38
CA ILE A 215 7.42 20.62 5.59
C ILE A 215 5.91 20.46 5.84
N ASP A 216 5.33 21.29 6.73
CA ASP A 216 3.88 21.32 6.98
C ASP A 216 3.09 21.59 5.71
N ALA A 217 3.42 22.65 4.98
CA ALA A 217 2.70 23.03 3.76
C ALA A 217 2.82 21.95 2.68
N TRP A 218 3.98 21.30 2.56
CA TRP A 218 4.19 20.21 1.62
C TRP A 218 3.38 18.97 1.99
N LEU A 219 3.43 18.50 3.23
CA LEU A 219 2.66 17.33 3.69
C LEU A 219 1.15 17.57 3.56
N ARG A 220 0.65 18.75 3.94
CA ARG A 220 -0.76 19.11 3.77
C ARG A 220 -1.18 19.14 2.29
N ARG A 221 -0.26 19.52 1.39
CA ARG A 221 -0.51 19.45 -0.05
C ARG A 221 -0.67 18.00 -0.51
N GLU A 222 0.18 17.10 -0.03
CA GLU A 222 0.10 15.67 -0.38
C GLU A 222 -1.18 15.03 0.19
N SER A 223 -1.56 15.32 1.44
CA SER A 223 -2.86 14.94 2.03
C SER A 223 -4.04 15.42 1.15
N ALA A 224 -4.04 16.70 0.75
CA ALA A 224 -5.08 17.24 -0.13
C ALA A 224 -5.11 16.58 -1.52
N GLN A 225 -3.95 16.18 -2.06
CA GLN A 225 -3.87 15.44 -3.33
C GLN A 225 -4.46 14.04 -3.21
N ALA A 226 -4.24 13.35 -2.09
CA ALA A 226 -4.85 12.06 -1.79
C ALA A 226 -6.38 12.15 -1.78
N LEU A 227 -6.94 13.13 -1.06
CA LEU A 227 -8.38 13.38 -1.00
C LEU A 227 -8.97 13.76 -2.37
N ALA A 228 -8.22 14.52 -3.18
CA ALA A 228 -8.63 14.81 -4.56
C ALA A 228 -8.64 13.53 -5.43
N GLY A 229 -7.70 12.60 -5.21
CA GLY A 229 -7.67 11.28 -5.82
C GLY A 229 -8.90 10.44 -5.44
N GLN A 230 -9.21 10.35 -4.15
CA GLN A 230 -10.41 9.71 -3.63
C GLN A 230 -11.68 10.24 -4.31
N ALA A 231 -11.83 11.57 -4.38
CA ALA A 231 -12.98 12.21 -5.01
C ALA A 231 -13.13 11.84 -6.49
N ARG A 232 -12.02 11.69 -7.22
CA ARG A 232 -12.04 11.25 -8.63
C ARG A 232 -12.50 9.80 -8.76
N VAL A 233 -12.00 8.90 -7.90
CA VAL A 233 -12.43 7.49 -7.90
C VAL A 233 -13.92 7.37 -7.58
N SER A 234 -14.40 8.11 -6.57
CA SER A 234 -15.83 8.18 -6.25
C SER A 234 -16.67 8.68 -7.43
N LEU A 235 -16.20 9.72 -8.13
CA LEU A 235 -16.89 10.27 -9.30
C LEU A 235 -16.95 9.25 -10.45
N ASP A 236 -15.84 8.58 -10.78
CA ASP A 236 -15.83 7.57 -11.84
C ASP A 236 -16.75 6.40 -11.52
N GLY A 237 -16.72 5.89 -10.28
CA GLY A 237 -17.63 4.84 -9.82
C GLY A 237 -19.11 5.24 -9.97
N ALA A 238 -19.46 6.46 -9.57
CA ALA A 238 -20.83 6.96 -9.70
C ALA A 238 -21.25 7.17 -11.17
N LEU A 239 -20.35 7.64 -12.03
CA LEU A 239 -20.61 7.81 -13.47
C LEU A 239 -20.80 6.47 -14.19
N ARG A 240 -20.03 5.44 -13.82
CA ARG A 240 -20.23 4.08 -14.33
C ARG A 240 -21.59 3.54 -13.87
N ALA A 241 -21.90 3.62 -12.58
CA ALA A 241 -23.20 3.19 -12.05
C ALA A 241 -24.38 3.89 -12.75
N PHE A 242 -24.25 5.20 -13.00
CA PHE A 242 -25.21 5.98 -13.77
C PHE A 242 -25.38 5.47 -15.21
N SER A 243 -24.28 5.15 -15.88
CA SER A 243 -24.30 4.65 -17.26
C SER A 243 -24.98 3.27 -17.39
N TYR A 244 -24.95 2.46 -16.32
CA TYR A 244 -25.64 1.17 -16.25
C TYR A 244 -27.09 1.25 -15.74
N GLN A 245 -27.56 2.40 -15.27
CA GLN A 245 -28.94 2.61 -14.79
C GLN A 245 -29.68 3.64 -15.67
N PRO A 246 -30.47 3.18 -16.66
CA PRO A 246 -31.19 4.05 -17.60
C PRO A 246 -32.19 5.03 -16.95
N SER A 247 -32.53 4.82 -15.68
CA SER A 247 -33.53 5.60 -14.93
C SER A 247 -32.94 6.64 -13.97
N MET A 248 -31.63 6.66 -13.74
CA MET A 248 -31.02 7.63 -12.82
C MET A 248 -30.95 9.00 -13.51
N SER A 249 -31.41 10.07 -12.86
CA SER A 249 -31.30 11.42 -13.42
C SER A 249 -29.99 12.09 -13.01
N VAL A 250 -29.48 13.04 -13.81
CA VAL A 250 -28.27 13.82 -13.48
C VAL A 250 -28.41 14.56 -12.14
N ALA A 251 -29.65 14.87 -11.72
CA ALA A 251 -29.92 15.47 -10.42
C ALA A 251 -29.73 14.47 -9.27
N ASP A 252 -30.07 13.20 -9.47
CA ASP A 252 -29.88 12.14 -8.47
C ASP A 252 -28.40 11.77 -8.36
N LEU A 253 -27.67 11.77 -9.48
CA LEU A 253 -26.22 11.60 -9.51
C LEU A 253 -25.51 12.74 -8.74
N ALA A 254 -25.91 13.99 -8.98
CA ALA A 254 -25.35 15.14 -8.25
C ALA A 254 -25.59 15.05 -6.74
N ARG A 255 -26.78 14.60 -6.30
CA ARG A 255 -27.07 14.35 -4.88
C ARG A 255 -26.20 13.24 -4.30
N SER A 256 -25.99 12.14 -5.02
CA SER A 256 -25.15 11.02 -4.56
C SER A 256 -23.68 11.41 -4.40
N LEU A 257 -23.21 12.37 -5.19
CA LEU A 257 -21.86 12.90 -5.16
C LEU A 257 -21.70 14.14 -4.26
N HIS A 258 -22.76 14.51 -3.51
CA HIS A 258 -22.81 15.72 -2.69
C HIS A 258 -22.34 16.99 -3.43
N THR A 259 -22.68 17.10 -4.73
CA THR A 259 -22.31 18.23 -5.59
C THR A 259 -23.55 18.88 -6.22
N ASP A 260 -23.40 20.07 -6.80
CA ASP A 260 -24.50 20.71 -7.52
C ASP A 260 -24.60 20.22 -8.98
N ARG A 261 -25.84 20.15 -9.47
CA ARG A 261 -26.16 19.71 -10.83
C ARG A 261 -25.43 20.55 -11.90
N GLY A 262 -25.22 21.84 -11.65
CA GLY A 262 -24.60 22.76 -12.62
C GLY A 262 -23.12 22.47 -12.83
N ASN A 263 -22.38 22.25 -11.73
CA ASN A 263 -20.97 21.87 -11.76
C ASN A 263 -20.79 20.47 -12.33
N LEU A 264 -21.65 19.51 -11.95
CA LEU A 264 -21.58 18.15 -12.49
C LEU A 264 -21.79 18.12 -14.02
N SER A 265 -22.82 18.82 -14.52
CA SER A 265 -23.07 18.92 -15.98
C SER A 265 -21.90 19.55 -16.73
N ARG A 266 -21.23 20.57 -16.15
CA ARG A 266 -20.03 21.18 -16.74
C ARG A 266 -18.86 20.20 -16.79
N LEU A 267 -18.64 19.42 -15.73
CA LEU A 267 -17.59 18.41 -15.67
C LEU A 267 -17.82 17.28 -16.68
N ILE A 268 -19.04 16.76 -16.77
CA ILE A 268 -19.43 15.74 -17.77
C ILE A 268 -19.20 16.27 -19.19
N SER A 269 -19.66 17.49 -19.48
CA SER A 269 -19.49 18.12 -20.81
C SER A 269 -18.03 18.38 -21.17
N LYS A 270 -17.17 18.60 -20.17
CA LYS A 270 -15.72 18.78 -20.35
C LYS A 270 -15.03 17.44 -20.60
N ALA A 271 -15.44 16.38 -19.91
CA ALA A 271 -14.96 15.02 -20.10
C ALA A 271 -15.35 14.44 -21.48
N ALA A 272 -16.55 14.75 -21.98
CA ALA A 272 -17.01 14.30 -23.30
C ALA A 272 -16.38 15.04 -24.50
N LYS A 273 -15.56 16.08 -24.25
CA LYS A 273 -14.90 16.89 -25.28
C LYS A 273 -13.37 16.76 -25.27
N GLY A 274 -12.81 16.03 -24.31
CA GLY A 274 -11.39 15.64 -24.26
C GLY A 274 -11.23 14.25 -24.83
#